data_AF-A0A2W1N2C2-F1
#
_entry.id   AF-A0A2W1N2C2-F1
#
_cell.length_a   1.000
_cell.length_b   1.000
_cell.length_c   1.000
_cell.angle_alpha   90.00
_cell.angle_beta   90.00
_cell.angle_gamma   90.00
#
_symmetry.space_group_name_H-M   'P 1'
#
loop_
_entity.id
_entity.type
_entity.pdbx_description
1 polymer ?
#
loop_
_entity_poly.entity_id
_entity_poly.type
_entity_poly.pdbx_seq_one_letter_code
_entity_poly.pdbx_strand_id
1 'polypeptide(L)'
;MQAMKWSGSLILAFCLLVCFGCCQVEKDPIIYRQAFEINLTPKPSYLKIDSGYFELNRKTVILTWNDSTTGANYLQHLIAENSTFSPEIIKIKGEEFRQYPNYIMLNNETKTIGHEVYSLVIDTNRVAISAMGNQGVLNGMQALKQLFVFDFDKGHKRNNWYLPTIEIENIPVLDSFK
;
A
#
# COMPACT_ATOMS: atom_id res chain seq x y z
N MET A 1 31.86 -1.14 -66.72
CA MET A 1 30.89 -1.56 -65.68
C MET A 1 31.67 -1.91 -64.42
N GLN A 2 31.70 -1.02 -63.42
CA GLN A 2 32.33 -1.30 -62.12
C GLN A 2 31.32 -2.02 -61.23
N ALA A 3 31.66 -3.26 -60.84
CA ALA A 3 30.87 -4.05 -59.90
C ALA A 3 31.13 -3.54 -58.47
N MET A 4 30.12 -2.91 -57.89
CA MET A 4 30.12 -2.45 -56.51
C MET A 4 30.11 -3.69 -55.59
N LYS A 5 31.25 -3.98 -54.95
CA LYS A 5 31.36 -5.07 -53.96
C LYS A 5 30.66 -4.63 -52.68
N TRP A 6 29.42 -5.09 -52.48
CA TRP A 6 28.69 -4.94 -51.22
C TRP A 6 29.37 -5.79 -50.14
N SER A 7 30.12 -5.14 -49.25
CA SER A 7 30.65 -5.78 -48.05
C SER A 7 29.51 -6.03 -47.07
N GLY A 8 29.20 -7.30 -46.79
CA GLY A 8 28.16 -7.73 -45.83
C GLY A 8 28.33 -7.19 -44.39
N SER A 9 29.40 -6.45 -44.12
CA SER A 9 29.65 -5.75 -42.86
C SER A 9 28.66 -4.59 -42.61
N LEU A 10 28.15 -3.93 -43.66
CA LEU A 10 27.19 -2.81 -43.49
C LEU A 10 25.77 -3.28 -43.11
N ILE A 11 25.36 -4.47 -43.53
CA ILE A 11 24.03 -5.04 -43.23
C ILE A 11 24.00 -5.55 -41.77
N LEU A 12 25.12 -6.08 -41.27
CA LEU A 12 25.24 -6.56 -39.89
C LEU A 12 25.16 -5.42 -38.86
N ALA A 13 25.71 -4.25 -39.19
CA ALA A 13 25.65 -3.07 -38.32
C ALA A 13 24.23 -2.49 -38.20
N PHE A 14 23.40 -2.59 -39.26
CA PHE A 14 22.02 -2.11 -39.25
C PHE A 14 21.10 -3.02 -38.42
N CYS A 15 21.30 -4.35 -38.45
CA CYS A 15 20.55 -5.29 -37.62
C CYS A 15 20.89 -5.18 -36.12
N LEU A 16 22.13 -4.82 -35.77
CA LEU A 16 22.55 -4.62 -34.38
C LEU A 16 21.94 -3.36 -33.73
N LEU A 17 21.62 -2.33 -34.53
CA LEU A 17 21.00 -1.08 -34.08
C LEU A 17 19.49 -1.22 -33.81
N VAL A 18 18.80 -2.20 -34.39
CA VAL A 18 17.36 -2.42 -34.21
C VAL A 18 17.04 -3.23 -32.93
N CYS A 19 18.00 -3.99 -32.40
CA CYS A 19 17.79 -4.87 -31.24
C CYS A 19 17.88 -4.19 -29.86
N PHE A 20 18.33 -2.93 -29.76
CA PHE A 20 18.44 -2.22 -28.47
C PHE A 20 17.19 -1.42 -28.07
N GLY A 21 16.16 -1.36 -28.92
CA GLY A 21 15.01 -0.46 -28.74
C GLY A 21 13.79 -1.02 -28.00
N CYS A 22 13.74 -2.33 -27.70
CA CYS A 22 12.49 -2.96 -27.25
C CYS A 22 12.62 -3.57 -25.85
N CYS A 23 12.68 -2.73 -24.82
CA CYS A 23 12.32 -3.06 -23.43
C CYS A 23 12.42 -1.81 -22.54
N GLN A 24 11.68 -0.74 -22.87
CA GLN A 24 11.41 0.27 -21.85
C GLN A 24 10.22 -0.23 -21.04
N VAL A 25 10.50 -0.83 -19.88
CA VAL A 25 9.47 -1.08 -18.86
C VAL A 25 9.03 0.29 -18.36
N GLU A 26 7.91 0.81 -18.85
CA GLU A 26 7.28 2.01 -18.30
C GLU A 26 6.99 1.75 -16.83
N LYS A 27 7.64 2.52 -15.94
CA LYS A 27 7.35 2.47 -14.51
C LYS A 27 6.02 3.20 -14.28
N ASP A 28 5.10 2.56 -13.56
CA ASP A 28 3.85 3.18 -13.14
C ASP A 28 4.15 4.52 -12.44
N PRO A 29 3.45 5.62 -12.79
CA PRO A 29 3.67 6.91 -12.16
C PRO A 29 3.38 6.85 -10.66
N ILE A 30 4.13 7.62 -9.88
CA ILE A 30 3.91 7.75 -8.43
C ILE A 30 2.70 8.65 -8.21
N ILE A 31 1.56 8.04 -7.89
CA ILE A 31 0.29 8.73 -7.67
C ILE A 31 -0.26 8.31 -6.31
N TYR A 32 -0.39 9.28 -5.40
CA TYR A 32 -1.01 9.14 -4.08
C TYR A 32 -1.80 10.41 -3.76
N ARG A 33 -2.77 10.31 -2.84
CA ARG A 33 -3.58 11.45 -2.41
C ARG A 33 -2.72 12.52 -1.75
N GLN A 34 -2.84 13.75 -2.21
CA GLN A 34 -2.23 14.91 -1.58
C GLN A 34 -3.06 15.36 -0.37
N ALA A 35 -2.44 16.14 0.53
CA ALA A 35 -3.09 16.55 1.77
C ALA A 35 -4.45 17.23 1.57
N PHE A 36 -4.61 18.04 0.51
CA PHE A 36 -5.86 18.73 0.19
C PHE A 36 -6.96 17.80 -0.36
N GLU A 37 -6.63 16.58 -0.78
CA GLU A 37 -7.55 15.57 -1.32
C GLU A 37 -8.06 14.59 -0.26
N ILE A 38 -7.50 14.66 0.96
CA ILE A 38 -7.83 13.75 2.07
C ILE A 38 -8.97 14.37 2.88
N ASN A 39 -10.14 13.76 2.77
CA ASN A 39 -11.32 14.11 3.55
C ASN A 39 -11.95 12.82 4.11
N LEU A 40 -11.49 12.41 5.29
CA LEU A 40 -11.92 11.17 5.93
C LEU A 40 -13.32 11.29 6.50
N THR A 41 -14.15 10.26 6.28
CA THR A 41 -15.49 10.12 6.85
C THR A 41 -15.61 8.78 7.59
N PRO A 42 -15.96 8.78 8.90
CA PRO A 42 -16.15 9.94 9.77
C PRO A 42 -14.84 10.72 9.98
N LYS A 43 -14.95 11.97 10.45
CA LYS A 43 -13.79 12.79 10.77
C LYS A 43 -13.10 12.23 12.02
N PRO A 44 -11.79 11.91 11.97
CA PRO A 44 -11.09 11.38 13.13
C PRO A 44 -10.85 12.48 14.18
N SER A 45 -10.60 12.06 15.42
CA SER A 45 -10.22 12.97 16.52
C SER A 45 -8.84 13.62 16.29
N TYR A 46 -7.94 12.95 15.59
CA TYR A 46 -6.62 13.47 15.23
C TYR A 46 -6.23 13.04 13.81
N LEU A 47 -5.61 13.96 13.09
CA LEU A 47 -5.10 13.77 11.73
C LEU A 47 -3.85 14.62 11.52
N LYS A 48 -2.74 13.98 11.14
CA LYS A 48 -1.51 14.64 10.71
C LYS A 48 -1.05 14.02 9.39
N ILE A 49 -0.83 14.86 8.39
CA ILE A 49 -0.37 14.44 7.07
C ILE A 49 1.04 15.00 6.89
N ASP A 50 1.99 14.12 6.63
CA ASP A 50 3.39 14.49 6.39
C ASP A 50 3.74 14.34 4.90
N SER A 51 4.96 14.74 4.53
CA SER A 51 5.48 14.56 3.17
C SER A 51 6.00 13.14 2.95
N GLY A 52 5.74 12.60 1.77
CA GLY A 52 6.24 11.30 1.34
C GLY A 52 5.13 10.29 1.15
N TYR A 53 5.52 9.05 0.91
CA TYR A 53 4.58 7.97 0.64
C TYR A 53 5.13 6.62 1.12
N PHE A 54 4.21 5.74 1.47
CA PHE A 54 4.44 4.31 1.53
C PHE A 54 4.24 3.70 0.14
N GLU A 55 5.18 2.85 -0.31
CA GLU A 55 5.03 2.06 -1.53
C GLU A 55 4.53 0.66 -1.20
N LEU A 56 3.29 0.37 -1.59
CA LEU A 56 2.68 -0.95 -1.56
C LEU A 56 3.06 -1.69 -2.85
N ASN A 57 3.84 -2.76 -2.74
CA ASN A 57 4.38 -3.51 -3.87
C ASN A 57 4.49 -5.02 -3.57
N ARG A 58 5.05 -5.79 -4.52
CA ARG A 58 5.25 -7.25 -4.40
C ARG A 58 6.06 -7.70 -3.17
N LYS A 59 6.83 -6.83 -2.53
CA LYS A 59 7.63 -7.15 -1.34
C LYS A 59 6.86 -6.89 -0.04
N THR A 60 5.70 -6.22 -0.12
CA THR A 60 4.87 -5.95 1.03
C THR A 60 4.29 -7.25 1.58
N VAL A 61 4.43 -7.44 2.90
CA VAL A 61 3.75 -8.50 3.66
C VAL A 61 2.68 -7.92 4.56
N ILE A 62 1.65 -8.71 4.86
CA ILE A 62 0.64 -8.38 5.88
C ILE A 62 0.99 -9.15 7.14
N LEU A 63 1.39 -8.42 8.18
CA LEU A 63 1.67 -8.94 9.51
C LEU A 63 0.40 -8.84 10.36
N THR A 64 0.03 -9.93 11.02
CA THR A 64 -1.17 -9.97 11.86
C THR A 64 -0.90 -10.66 13.19
N TRP A 65 -1.50 -10.15 14.25
CA TRP A 65 -1.67 -10.91 15.50
C TRP A 65 -2.75 -11.98 15.31
N ASN A 66 -2.73 -13.03 16.13
CA ASN A 66 -3.50 -14.27 15.94
C ASN A 66 -4.99 -14.02 15.65
N ASP A 67 -5.60 -13.07 16.36
CA ASP A 67 -7.03 -12.84 16.32
C ASP A 67 -7.48 -11.90 15.18
N SER A 68 -6.55 -11.22 14.50
CA SER A 68 -6.83 -10.25 13.41
C SER A 68 -6.87 -10.85 12.00
N THR A 69 -6.94 -12.18 11.89
CA THR A 69 -6.87 -12.90 10.61
C THR A 69 -7.96 -12.46 9.62
N THR A 70 -9.17 -12.13 10.08
CA THR A 70 -10.26 -11.63 9.22
C THR A 70 -9.88 -10.33 8.51
N GLY A 71 -9.25 -9.39 9.23
CA GLY A 71 -8.81 -8.14 8.63
C GLY A 71 -7.64 -8.35 7.66
N ALA A 72 -6.71 -9.24 8.01
CA ALA A 72 -5.60 -9.59 7.13
C ALA A 72 -6.08 -10.20 5.81
N ASN A 73 -7.05 -11.13 5.86
CA ASN A 73 -7.65 -11.74 4.68
C ASN A 73 -8.41 -10.72 3.82
N TYR A 74 -9.19 -9.83 4.45
CA TYR A 74 -9.87 -8.76 3.73
C TYR A 74 -8.89 -7.87 2.98
N LEU A 75 -7.81 -7.44 3.65
CA LEU A 75 -6.80 -6.57 3.05
C LEU A 75 -6.01 -7.27 1.94
N GLN A 76 -5.64 -8.54 2.14
CA GLN A 76 -5.01 -9.35 1.11
C GLN A 76 -5.90 -9.44 -0.13
N HIS A 77 -7.19 -9.72 0.04
CA HIS A 77 -8.15 -9.79 -1.05
C HIS A 77 -8.27 -8.45 -1.78
N LEU A 78 -8.49 -7.36 -1.04
CA LEU A 78 -8.57 -6.00 -1.58
C LEU A 78 -7.34 -5.64 -2.43
N ILE A 79 -6.14 -5.99 -1.95
CA ILE A 79 -4.89 -5.72 -2.69
C ILE A 79 -4.78 -6.64 -3.91
N ALA A 80 -5.10 -7.92 -3.79
CA ALA A 80 -5.01 -8.89 -4.87
C ALA A 80 -5.99 -8.59 -6.03
N GLU A 81 -7.17 -8.07 -5.72
CA GLU A 81 -8.14 -7.63 -6.73
C GLU A 81 -7.62 -6.45 -7.54
N ASN A 82 -6.93 -5.52 -6.89
CA ASN A 82 -6.49 -4.25 -7.49
C ASN A 82 -5.01 -4.23 -7.87
N SER A 83 -4.26 -5.30 -7.66
CA SER A 83 -2.83 -5.34 -7.94
C SER A 83 -2.44 -6.57 -8.75
N THR A 84 -1.25 -6.54 -9.35
CA THR A 84 -0.66 -7.69 -10.04
C THR A 84 -0.03 -8.70 -9.07
N PHE A 85 -0.22 -8.52 -7.76
CA PHE A 85 0.35 -9.29 -6.68
C PHE A 85 -0.61 -9.44 -5.51
N SER A 86 -0.33 -10.40 -4.64
CA SER A 86 -1.06 -10.65 -3.39
C SER A 86 -0.03 -10.74 -2.26
N PRO A 87 -0.08 -9.85 -1.25
CA PRO A 87 0.80 -9.92 -0.09
C PRO A 87 0.64 -11.23 0.67
N GLU A 88 1.75 -11.80 1.15
CA GLU A 88 1.70 -12.91 2.09
C GLU A 88 1.16 -12.44 3.45
N ILE A 89 0.30 -13.24 4.08
CA ILE A 89 -0.12 -13.01 5.46
C ILE A 89 0.78 -13.80 6.40
N ILE A 90 1.45 -13.11 7.32
CA ILE A 90 2.37 -13.68 8.29
C ILE A 90 1.83 -13.39 9.69
N LYS A 91 1.63 -14.45 10.46
CA LYS A 91 1.30 -14.31 11.89
C LYS A 91 2.55 -14.00 12.66
N ILE A 92 2.50 -12.94 13.46
CA ILE A 92 3.65 -12.49 14.26
C ILE A 92 3.31 -12.42 15.75
N LYS A 93 4.35 -12.45 16.58
CA LYS A 93 4.27 -12.14 18.02
C LYS A 93 5.34 -11.13 18.41
N GLY A 94 4.99 -10.24 19.34
CA GLY A 94 5.93 -9.27 19.90
C GLY A 94 6.57 -8.38 18.84
N GLU A 95 7.91 -8.42 18.74
CA GLU A 95 8.70 -7.52 17.88
C GLU A 95 9.18 -8.14 16.56
N GLU A 96 8.63 -9.30 16.16
CA GLU A 96 8.99 -10.01 14.91
C GLU A 96 8.81 -9.14 13.65
N PHE A 97 7.96 -8.11 13.70
CA PHE A 97 7.77 -7.15 12.60
C PHE A 97 9.07 -6.47 12.14
N ARG A 98 10.09 -6.36 13.00
CA ARG A 98 11.38 -5.72 12.68
C ARG A 98 12.16 -6.44 11.58
N GLN A 99 11.79 -7.68 11.26
CA GLN A 99 12.43 -8.46 10.19
C GLN A 99 11.95 -8.05 8.79
N TYR A 100 10.88 -7.26 8.70
CA TYR A 100 10.25 -6.88 7.45
C TYR A 100 10.49 -5.39 7.17
N PRO A 101 11.13 -5.03 6.04
CA PRO A 101 11.42 -3.63 5.72
C PRO A 101 10.23 -2.88 5.11
N ASN A 102 9.22 -3.60 4.61
CA ASN A 102 8.02 -3.05 3.99
C ASN A 102 6.81 -3.92 4.36
N TYR A 103 5.92 -3.41 5.19
CA TYR A 103 4.85 -4.23 5.74
C TYR A 103 3.58 -3.44 6.08
N ILE A 104 2.46 -4.16 6.09
CA ILE A 104 1.21 -3.70 6.70
C ILE A 104 0.99 -4.50 7.98
N MET A 105 0.72 -3.86 9.09
CA MET A 105 0.61 -4.48 10.40
C MET A 105 -0.78 -4.28 11.00
N LEU A 106 -1.43 -5.37 11.40
CA LEU A 106 -2.72 -5.38 12.08
C LEU A 106 -2.54 -5.88 13.52
N ASN A 107 -2.53 -4.94 14.47
CA ASN A 107 -2.37 -5.21 15.90
C ASN A 107 -3.69 -4.98 16.64
N ASN A 108 -4.29 -6.04 17.17
CA ASN A 108 -5.52 -5.99 17.97
C ASN A 108 -5.29 -6.21 19.48
N GLU A 109 -4.03 -6.33 19.93
CA GLU A 109 -3.67 -6.58 21.32
C GLU A 109 -3.28 -5.29 22.07
N THR A 110 -3.66 -4.12 21.54
CA THR A 110 -3.38 -2.86 22.25
C THR A 110 -4.24 -2.71 23.50
N LYS A 111 -3.78 -1.84 24.41
CA LYS A 111 -4.50 -1.52 25.66
C LYS A 111 -5.57 -0.45 25.49
N THR A 112 -5.85 -0.01 24.27
CA THR A 112 -6.73 1.14 24.01
C THR A 112 -8.20 0.73 24.00
N ILE A 113 -9.00 1.23 24.94
CA ILE A 113 -10.36 0.71 25.16
C ILE A 113 -11.39 1.39 24.24
N GLY A 114 -12.21 0.60 23.54
CA GLY A 114 -13.37 1.04 22.78
C GLY A 114 -13.43 0.42 21.39
N HIS A 115 -14.61 -0.02 20.95
CA HIS A 115 -14.78 -0.71 19.67
C HIS A 115 -14.50 0.17 18.44
N GLU A 116 -14.65 1.48 18.61
CA GLU A 116 -14.40 2.47 17.56
C GLU A 116 -13.00 3.08 17.63
N VAL A 117 -12.22 2.72 18.66
CA VAL A 117 -10.90 3.29 18.87
C VAL A 117 -9.87 2.59 17.99
N TYR A 118 -9.14 3.38 17.22
CA TYR A 118 -8.00 2.89 16.44
C TYR A 118 -6.94 3.98 16.23
N SER A 119 -5.71 3.53 16.01
CA SER A 119 -4.61 4.32 15.44
C SER A 119 -4.23 3.74 14.09
N LEU A 120 -4.05 4.61 13.09
CA LEU A 120 -3.51 4.28 11.78
C LEU A 120 -2.29 5.17 11.52
N VAL A 121 -1.12 4.55 11.36
CA VAL A 121 0.13 5.22 11.02
C VAL A 121 0.64 4.70 9.68
N ILE A 122 0.93 5.60 8.76
CA ILE A 122 1.60 5.32 7.50
C ILE A 122 2.87 6.14 7.46
N ASP A 123 4.01 5.46 7.40
CA ASP A 123 5.31 6.07 7.11
C ASP A 123 5.91 5.44 5.84
N THR A 124 7.12 5.80 5.46
CA THR A 124 7.74 5.31 4.22
C THR A 124 7.98 3.80 4.21
N ASN A 125 7.97 3.15 5.38
CA ASN A 125 8.34 1.75 5.58
C ASN A 125 7.16 0.87 5.98
N ARG A 126 6.09 1.44 6.56
CA ARG A 126 4.95 0.64 7.04
C ARG A 126 3.61 1.34 6.98
N VAL A 127 2.57 0.51 6.98
CA VAL A 127 1.21 0.84 7.39
C VAL A 127 0.92 0.07 8.67
N ALA A 128 0.53 0.74 9.75
CA ALA A 128 0.24 0.10 11.03
C ALA A 128 -1.16 0.49 11.51
N ILE A 129 -2.04 -0.48 11.67
CA ILE A 129 -3.36 -0.34 12.29
C ILE A 129 -3.32 -1.00 13.66
N SER A 130 -3.65 -0.23 14.69
CA SER A 130 -3.56 -0.65 16.09
C SER A 130 -4.87 -0.32 16.81
N ALA A 131 -5.49 -1.33 17.42
CA ALA A 131 -6.73 -1.19 18.19
C ALA A 131 -6.85 -2.28 19.26
N MET A 132 -7.86 -2.22 20.13
CA MET A 132 -8.22 -3.33 21.01
C MET A 132 -9.33 -4.14 20.36
N GLY A 133 -9.02 -5.40 20.05
CA GLY A 133 -9.95 -6.31 19.38
C GLY A 133 -10.14 -6.01 17.90
N ASN A 134 -10.90 -6.90 17.25
CA ASN A 134 -11.02 -6.90 15.78
C ASN A 134 -11.84 -5.73 15.24
N GLN A 135 -12.84 -5.24 15.98
CA GLN A 135 -13.71 -4.18 15.49
C GLN A 135 -12.94 -2.87 15.23
N GLY A 136 -12.06 -2.46 16.14
CA GLY A 136 -11.25 -1.27 15.93
C GLY A 136 -10.27 -1.43 14.77
N VAL A 137 -9.71 -2.63 14.56
CA VAL A 137 -8.88 -2.92 13.38
C VAL A 137 -9.67 -2.78 12.09
N LEU A 138 -10.90 -3.33 12.04
CA LEU A 138 -11.79 -3.17 10.88
C LEU A 138 -12.11 -1.69 10.59
N ASN A 139 -12.29 -0.87 11.63
CA ASN A 139 -12.53 0.56 11.46
C ASN A 139 -11.28 1.29 10.94
N GLY A 140 -10.09 0.97 11.46
CA GLY A 140 -8.83 1.49 10.93
C GLY A 140 -8.59 1.09 9.46
N MET A 141 -9.00 -0.11 9.06
CA MET A 141 -8.94 -0.53 7.65
C MET A 141 -9.91 0.25 6.76
N GLN A 142 -11.10 0.60 7.26
CA GLN A 142 -12.03 1.46 6.51
C GLN A 142 -11.43 2.85 6.27
N ALA A 143 -10.73 3.42 7.26
CA ALA A 143 -9.96 4.65 7.07
C ALA A 143 -8.83 4.48 6.06
N LEU A 144 -8.06 3.37 6.15
CA LEU A 144 -7.01 3.04 5.18
C LEU A 144 -7.57 2.98 3.75
N LYS A 145 -8.74 2.37 3.54
CA LYS A 145 -9.37 2.28 2.20
C LYS A 145 -9.58 3.66 1.57
N GLN A 146 -9.95 4.67 2.37
CA GLN A 146 -10.20 6.03 1.89
C GLN A 146 -8.94 6.77 1.44
N LEU A 147 -7.75 6.31 1.85
CA LEU A 147 -6.46 6.92 1.49
C LEU A 147 -5.94 6.47 0.13
N PHE A 148 -6.48 5.38 -0.43
CA PHE A 148 -6.16 4.98 -1.79
C PHE A 148 -6.68 6.01 -2.79
N VAL A 149 -5.93 6.18 -3.88
CA VAL A 149 -6.32 7.03 -5.01
C VAL A 149 -7.57 6.48 -5.67
N PHE A 150 -8.33 7.36 -6.32
CA PHE A 150 -9.61 7.00 -6.96
C PHE A 150 -9.49 5.84 -7.97
N ASP A 151 -8.33 5.67 -8.58
CA ASP A 151 -8.09 4.58 -9.54
C ASP A 151 -7.89 3.20 -8.91
N PHE A 152 -7.69 3.11 -7.58
CA PHE A 152 -7.42 1.83 -6.92
C PHE A 152 -8.54 0.82 -7.11
N ASP A 153 -9.80 1.25 -7.09
CA ASP A 153 -10.99 0.37 -7.15
C ASP A 153 -11.64 0.35 -8.55
N LYS A 154 -10.89 0.68 -9.61
CA LYS A 154 -11.42 0.75 -11.00
C LYS A 154 -11.19 -0.51 -11.84
N GLY A 155 -10.67 -1.59 -11.24
CA GLY A 155 -10.40 -2.84 -11.94
C GLY A 155 -9.13 -2.85 -12.81
N HIS A 156 -8.33 -1.77 -12.80
CA HIS A 156 -7.01 -1.75 -13.42
C HIS A 156 -5.94 -2.16 -12.41
N LYS A 157 -5.31 -3.31 -12.62
CA LYS A 157 -4.24 -3.80 -11.74
C LYS A 157 -2.92 -3.07 -12.00
N ARG A 158 -2.27 -2.60 -10.94
CA ARG A 158 -0.93 -1.98 -10.99
C ARG A 158 0.13 -2.83 -10.29
N ASN A 159 1.40 -2.58 -10.60
CA ASN A 159 2.50 -3.24 -9.92
C ASN A 159 2.78 -2.63 -8.54
N ASN A 160 2.49 -1.34 -8.39
CA ASN A 160 2.68 -0.60 -7.15
C ASN A 160 1.49 0.32 -6.89
N TRP A 161 1.21 0.55 -5.61
CA TRP A 161 0.29 1.57 -5.12
C TRP A 161 1.01 2.44 -4.09
N TYR A 162 0.55 3.68 -3.94
CA TYR A 162 1.21 4.63 -3.06
C TYR A 162 0.18 5.23 -2.10
N LEU A 163 0.53 5.28 -0.82
CA LEU A 163 -0.29 5.86 0.25
C LEU A 163 0.47 7.05 0.88
N PRO A 164 -0.20 8.15 1.20
CA PRO A 164 0.45 9.29 1.84
C PRO A 164 0.95 8.92 3.24
N THR A 165 2.04 9.54 3.67
CA THR A 165 2.47 9.45 5.07
C THR A 165 1.49 10.20 5.97
N ILE A 166 0.94 9.50 6.96
CA ILE A 166 -0.18 10.01 7.76
C ILE A 166 -0.22 9.38 9.14
N GLU A 167 -0.71 10.13 10.12
CA GLU A 167 -1.08 9.64 11.44
C GLU A 167 -2.55 9.98 11.68
N ILE A 168 -3.34 8.99 12.04
CA ILE A 168 -4.76 9.10 12.37
C ILE A 168 -4.98 8.46 13.73
N GLU A 169 -5.67 9.17 14.61
CA GLU A 169 -6.26 8.57 15.80
C GLU A 169 -7.77 8.85 15.78
N ASN A 170 -8.55 7.80 15.99
CA ASN A 170 -9.97 7.91 16.23
C ASN A 170 -10.25 7.45 17.64
N ILE A 171 -10.63 8.39 18.49
CA ILE A 171 -11.21 8.14 19.80
C ILE A 171 -12.55 8.84 19.73
N PRO A 172 -13.67 8.14 19.47
CA PRO A 172 -14.95 8.81 19.51
C PRO A 172 -15.09 9.43 20.89
N VAL A 173 -15.40 10.72 20.89
CA VAL A 173 -15.89 11.36 22.10
C VAL A 173 -17.21 10.65 22.37
N LEU A 174 -17.29 9.88 23.45
CA LEU A 174 -18.58 9.47 24.00
C LEU A 174 -19.39 10.77 24.10
N ASP A 175 -20.41 10.93 23.25
CA ASP A 175 -21.45 11.89 23.53
C ASP A 175 -21.93 11.53 24.93
N SER A 176 -21.50 12.35 25.90
CA SER A 176 -21.85 12.21 27.29
C SER A 176 -23.36 12.10 27.35
N PHE A 177 -23.85 10.97 27.88
CA PHE A 177 -25.21 10.72 28.34
C PHE A 177 -26.09 11.98 28.31
N LYS A 178 -26.91 12.14 27.28
CA LYS A 178 -28.08 13.01 27.32
C LYS A 178 -29.32 12.17 27.58
#